data_AF-A0A7L9IX43-F1
#
_entry.id   AF-A0A7L9IX43-F1
#
_cell.length_a   1.000
_cell.length_b   1.000
_cell.length_c   1.000
_cell.angle_alpha   90.00
_cell.angle_beta   90.00
_cell.angle_gamma   90.00
#
_symmetry.space_group_name_H-M   'P 1'
#
loop_
_entity.id
_entity.type
_entity.pdbx_description
1 polymer ?
#
loop_
_entity_poly.entity_id
_entity_poly.type
_entity_poly.pdbx_seq_one_letter_code
_entity_poly.pdbx_strand_id
1 'polypeptide(L)'
;MTRAFYQWSGGTPQDHEALAWFSGATPEHMGPRVAGFHGGLTARAWASSLALCAVVVVTLGLLVALLSPEGPSVGLLLGVACTVGGIFFAIMVLVWALARATRQDVHQHGLVVRRAWGRREAIPWATIDPGRIFIAKTVRSMTRMPLALHRQQAVLPPGVVVNGWTDRPLGSFPGLEAFSQGYRYQPAASETPFGWWQLGTTDPETFLRAVEAAMVADGYPAAGLTPFVLARRVTATDLRRAPELQRERMLTDPVLGLPRG
;
A
#
# COMPACT_ATOMS: atom_id res chain seq x y z
N MET A 1 10.47 23.35 -18.95
CA MET A 1 11.24 23.46 -17.69
C MET A 1 10.95 22.23 -16.85
N THR A 2 11.97 21.54 -16.35
CA THR A 2 11.81 20.35 -15.51
C THR A 2 11.47 20.79 -14.08
N ARG A 3 10.38 20.26 -13.51
CA ARG A 3 10.02 20.48 -12.11
C ARG A 3 10.93 19.67 -11.20
N ALA A 4 11.23 20.21 -10.02
CA ALA A 4 11.96 19.50 -8.98
C ALA A 4 10.99 18.90 -7.96
N PHE A 5 11.34 17.73 -7.43
CA PHE A 5 10.71 17.22 -6.22
C PHE A 5 11.05 18.15 -5.05
N TYR A 6 10.11 18.34 -4.14
CA TYR A 6 10.29 19.20 -2.98
C TYR A 6 11.48 18.70 -2.15
N GLN A 7 12.37 19.62 -1.78
CA GLN A 7 13.51 19.37 -0.91
C GLN A 7 13.61 20.55 0.06
N TRP A 8 13.72 20.23 1.35
CA TRP A 8 13.85 21.25 2.39
C TRP A 8 15.14 22.04 2.21
N SER A 9 15.03 23.37 2.21
CA SER A 9 16.13 24.31 2.00
C SER A 9 16.58 25.03 3.29
N GLY A 10 16.10 24.59 4.45
CA GLY A 10 16.53 25.10 5.76
C GLY A 10 15.52 26.02 6.46
N GLY A 11 14.24 25.98 6.07
CA GLY A 11 13.20 26.82 6.67
C GLY A 11 13.06 28.17 5.97
N THR A 12 13.32 28.19 4.67
CA THR A 12 13.15 29.40 3.86
C THR A 12 11.67 29.77 3.75
N PRO A 13 11.33 31.02 3.40
CA PRO A 13 9.95 31.39 3.09
C PRO A 13 9.31 30.47 2.05
N GLN A 14 10.08 30.03 1.05
CA GLN A 14 9.64 29.07 0.02
C GLN A 14 9.33 27.70 0.61
N ASP A 15 10.10 27.23 1.59
CA ASP A 15 9.79 25.98 2.29
C ASP A 15 8.44 26.09 3.01
N HIS A 16 8.19 27.19 3.71
CA HIS A 16 6.94 27.40 4.44
C HIS A 16 5.73 27.52 3.50
N GLU A 17 5.88 28.22 2.39
CA GLU A 17 4.85 28.31 1.34
C GLU A 17 4.54 26.94 0.73
N ALA A 18 5.56 26.14 0.44
CA ALA A 18 5.38 24.79 -0.07
C ALA A 18 4.66 23.90 0.94
N LEU A 19 5.07 23.91 2.22
CA LEU A 19 4.40 23.14 3.28
C LEU A 19 2.96 23.60 3.50
N ALA A 20 2.70 24.91 3.47
CA ALA A 20 1.35 25.45 3.56
C ALA A 20 0.48 24.97 2.39
N TRP A 21 1.01 25.01 1.17
CA TRP A 21 0.32 24.50 -0.01
C TRP A 21 0.04 23.00 0.10
N PHE A 22 1.01 22.19 0.52
CA PHE A 22 0.80 20.75 0.72
C PHE A 22 -0.26 20.48 1.80
N SER A 23 -0.24 21.23 2.91
CA SER A 23 -1.22 21.09 3.99
C SER A 23 -2.65 21.41 3.54
N GLY A 24 -2.80 22.33 2.58
CA GLY A 24 -4.06 22.70 1.96
C GLY A 24 -4.39 21.90 0.68
N ALA A 25 -3.59 20.90 0.31
CA ALA A 25 -3.79 20.16 -0.92
C ALA A 25 -5.09 19.32 -0.83
N THR A 26 -6.00 19.56 -1.77
CA THR A 26 -7.25 18.81 -1.90
C THR A 26 -7.27 18.10 -3.26
N PRO A 27 -8.16 17.11 -3.47
CA PRO A 27 -8.30 16.45 -4.76
C PRO A 27 -8.52 17.41 -5.94
N GLU A 28 -9.19 18.53 -5.71
CA GLU A 28 -9.48 19.56 -6.71
C GLU A 28 -8.20 20.27 -7.17
N HIS A 29 -7.21 20.44 -6.27
CA HIS A 29 -5.90 21.01 -6.60
C HIS A 29 -5.03 20.09 -7.47
N MET A 30 -5.36 18.80 -7.59
CA MET A 30 -4.57 17.84 -8.36
C MET A 30 -4.83 17.91 -9.88
N GLY A 31 -5.80 18.73 -10.32
CA GLY A 31 -6.17 18.85 -11.73
C GLY A 31 -7.02 17.67 -12.24
N PRO A 32 -7.22 17.56 -13.56
CA PRO A 32 -8.07 16.53 -14.15
C PRO A 32 -7.54 15.12 -13.87
N ARG A 33 -8.48 14.18 -13.69
CA ARG A 33 -8.15 12.76 -13.54
C ARG A 33 -7.68 12.20 -14.87
N VAL A 34 -6.49 11.62 -14.89
CA VAL A 34 -5.89 10.96 -16.05
C VAL A 34 -6.27 9.48 -16.10
N ALA A 35 -6.23 8.80 -14.95
CA ALA A 35 -6.57 7.37 -14.84
C ALA A 35 -7.16 7.04 -13.47
N GLY A 36 -7.92 5.94 -13.38
CA GLY A 36 -8.56 5.51 -12.13
C GLY A 36 -8.39 4.02 -11.91
N PHE A 37 -7.91 3.66 -10.73
CA PHE A 37 -7.60 2.30 -10.32
C PHE A 37 -8.36 1.95 -9.07
N HIS A 38 -8.64 0.67 -8.91
CA HIS A 38 -9.33 0.17 -7.74
C HIS A 38 -8.49 -0.88 -7.06
N GLY A 39 -8.65 -0.95 -5.74
CA GLY A 39 -8.11 -2.05 -4.98
C GLY A 39 -8.77 -3.36 -5.38
N GLY A 40 -8.05 -4.47 -5.26
CA GLY A 40 -8.62 -5.77 -5.57
C GLY A 40 -7.66 -6.90 -5.26
N LEU A 41 -8.15 -8.10 -5.51
CA LEU A 41 -7.36 -9.32 -5.41
C LEU A 41 -6.98 -9.78 -6.82
N THR A 42 -5.70 -10.04 -7.03
CA THR A 42 -5.24 -10.64 -8.29
C THR A 42 -5.81 -12.05 -8.44
N ALA A 43 -5.96 -12.54 -9.67
CA ALA A 43 -6.38 -13.91 -9.92
C ALA A 43 -5.46 -14.93 -9.23
N ARG A 44 -4.16 -14.63 -9.18
CA ARG A 44 -3.17 -15.43 -8.44
C ARG A 44 -3.42 -15.43 -6.93
N ALA A 45 -3.77 -14.29 -6.34
CA ALA A 45 -4.12 -14.22 -4.93
C ALA A 45 -5.37 -15.05 -4.62
N TRP A 46 -6.41 -14.96 -5.46
CA TRP A 46 -7.59 -15.82 -5.37
C TRP A 46 -7.23 -17.31 -5.46
N ALA A 47 -6.46 -17.71 -6.46
CA ALA A 47 -6.05 -19.11 -6.65
C ALA A 47 -5.23 -19.62 -5.46
N SER A 48 -4.28 -18.82 -4.95
CA SER A 48 -3.44 -19.19 -3.82
C SER A 48 -4.25 -19.33 -2.53
N SER A 49 -5.21 -18.43 -2.31
CA SER A 49 -6.14 -18.49 -1.17
C SER A 49 -7.05 -19.72 -1.23
N LEU A 50 -7.62 -20.03 -2.40
CA LEU A 50 -8.46 -21.22 -2.59
C LEU A 50 -7.66 -22.51 -2.40
N ALA A 51 -6.43 -22.58 -2.90
CA ALA A 51 -5.55 -23.73 -2.69
C ALA A 51 -5.24 -23.93 -1.19
N LEU A 52 -4.94 -22.85 -0.46
CA LEU A 52 -4.72 -22.92 0.99
C LEU A 52 -5.99 -23.40 1.72
N CYS A 53 -7.16 -22.90 1.34
CA CYS A 53 -8.43 -23.36 1.90
C CYS A 53 -8.63 -24.87 1.67
N ALA A 54 -8.37 -25.36 0.47
CA ALA A 54 -8.46 -26.79 0.17
C ALA A 54 -7.53 -27.62 1.04
N VAL A 55 -6.27 -27.18 1.23
CA VAL A 55 -5.31 -27.85 2.12
C VAL A 55 -5.81 -27.88 3.57
N VAL A 56 -6.35 -26.77 4.08
CA VAL A 56 -6.89 -26.70 5.44
C VAL A 56 -8.09 -27.63 5.61
N VAL A 57 -9.01 -27.64 4.64
CA VAL A 57 -10.18 -28.52 4.65
C VAL A 57 -9.76 -30.00 4.65
N VAL A 58 -8.82 -30.38 3.79
CA VAL A 58 -8.30 -31.76 3.75
C VAL A 58 -7.60 -32.13 5.06
N THR A 59 -6.76 -31.25 5.60
CA THR A 59 -6.03 -31.50 6.85
C THR A 59 -6.99 -31.66 8.04
N LEU A 60 -8.01 -30.82 8.13
CA LEU A 60 -9.05 -30.93 9.16
C LEU A 60 -9.88 -32.22 8.98
N GLY A 61 -10.24 -32.57 7.75
CA GLY A 61 -10.92 -33.83 7.45
C GLY A 61 -10.11 -35.05 7.89
N LEU A 62 -8.80 -35.07 7.61
CA LEU A 62 -7.88 -36.12 8.07
C LEU A 62 -7.78 -36.18 9.59
N LEU A 63 -7.66 -35.03 10.27
CA LEU A 63 -7.66 -34.96 11.74
C LEU A 63 -8.94 -35.52 12.34
N VAL A 64 -10.11 -35.14 11.79
CA VAL A 64 -11.40 -35.68 12.22
C VAL A 64 -11.46 -37.18 12.01
N ALA A 65 -10.90 -37.69 10.91
CA ALA A 65 -10.84 -39.13 10.65
C ALA A 65 -9.95 -39.89 11.62
N LEU A 66 -8.78 -39.34 11.96
CA LEU A 66 -7.82 -39.95 12.89
C LEU A 66 -8.30 -39.93 14.34
N LEU A 67 -9.08 -38.92 14.72
CA LEU A 67 -9.56 -38.74 16.11
C LEU A 67 -10.92 -39.40 16.37
N SER A 68 -11.57 -39.98 15.35
CA SER A 68 -12.86 -40.63 15.49
C SER A 68 -12.69 -42.13 15.79
N PRO A 69 -13.04 -42.62 17.00
CA PRO A 69 -12.80 -44.01 17.40
C PRO A 69 -13.57 -45.04 16.56
N GLU A 70 -14.71 -44.65 16.01
CA GLU A 70 -15.60 -45.50 15.20
C GLU A 70 -15.55 -45.17 13.70
N GLY A 71 -14.66 -44.25 13.30
CA GLY A 71 -14.60 -43.69 11.96
C GLY A 71 -15.61 -42.55 11.76
N PRO A 72 -15.23 -41.44 11.10
CA PRO A 72 -16.12 -40.30 10.93
C PRO A 72 -17.22 -40.63 9.92
N SER A 73 -18.45 -40.19 10.20
CA SER A 73 -19.50 -40.28 9.19
C SER A 73 -19.18 -39.36 8.00
N VAL A 74 -19.57 -39.79 6.80
CA VAL A 74 -19.46 -38.97 5.58
C VAL A 74 -20.15 -37.60 5.78
N GLY A 75 -21.28 -37.58 6.50
CA GLY A 75 -21.99 -36.35 6.84
C GLY A 75 -21.19 -35.39 7.72
N LEU A 76 -20.41 -35.89 8.68
CA LEU A 76 -19.53 -35.07 9.52
C LEU A 76 -18.40 -34.44 8.70
N LEU A 77 -17.74 -35.23 7.84
CA LEU A 77 -16.67 -34.73 6.97
C LEU A 77 -17.17 -33.66 5.99
N LEU A 78 -18.32 -33.91 5.36
CA LEU A 78 -18.97 -32.93 4.48
C LEU A 78 -19.41 -31.68 5.25
N GLY A 79 -19.95 -31.83 6.45
CA GLY A 79 -20.33 -30.72 7.32
C GLY A 79 -19.14 -29.82 7.64
N VAL A 80 -18.02 -30.40 8.10
CA VAL A 80 -16.79 -29.66 8.40
C VAL A 80 -16.26 -28.95 7.15
N ALA A 81 -16.20 -29.64 6.00
CA ALA A 81 -15.74 -29.07 4.75
C ALA A 81 -16.61 -27.89 4.30
N CYS A 82 -17.94 -28.03 4.33
CA CYS A 82 -18.88 -26.98 3.96
C CYS A 82 -18.82 -25.79 4.92
N THR A 83 -18.71 -26.02 6.23
CA THR A 83 -18.60 -24.93 7.22
C THR A 83 -17.30 -24.16 7.05
N VAL A 84 -16.15 -24.85 6.98
CA VAL A 84 -14.84 -24.20 6.83
C VAL A 84 -14.75 -23.48 5.48
N GLY A 85 -15.14 -24.14 4.39
CA GLY A 85 -15.14 -23.55 3.05
C GLY A 85 -16.08 -22.35 2.96
N GLY A 86 -17.28 -22.45 3.54
CA GLY A 86 -18.26 -21.36 3.59
C GLY A 86 -17.77 -20.14 4.36
N ILE A 87 -17.23 -20.34 5.57
CA ILE A 87 -16.64 -19.25 6.37
C ILE A 87 -15.47 -18.61 5.63
N PHE A 88 -14.57 -19.42 5.07
CA PHE A 88 -13.42 -18.92 4.32
C PHE A 88 -13.84 -18.09 3.10
N PHE A 89 -14.81 -18.59 2.32
CA PHE A 89 -15.34 -17.88 1.17
C PHE A 89 -16.00 -16.56 1.58
N ALA A 90 -16.80 -16.54 2.65
CA ALA A 90 -17.40 -15.33 3.17
C ALA A 90 -16.35 -14.28 3.57
N ILE A 91 -15.28 -14.70 4.25
CA ILE A 91 -14.14 -13.82 4.60
C ILE A 91 -13.45 -13.28 3.34
N MET A 92 -13.22 -14.12 2.33
CA MET A 92 -12.59 -13.70 1.07
C MET A 92 -13.45 -12.71 0.28
N VAL A 93 -14.77 -12.92 0.24
CA VAL A 93 -15.71 -11.97 -0.37
C VAL A 93 -15.69 -10.64 0.38
N LEU A 94 -15.68 -10.67 1.72
CA LEU A 94 -15.57 -9.45 2.54
C LEU A 94 -14.25 -8.71 2.26
N VAL A 95 -13.12 -9.43 2.26
CA VAL A 95 -11.79 -8.89 1.94
C VAL A 95 -11.76 -8.27 0.55
N TRP A 96 -12.31 -8.96 -0.45
CA TRP A 96 -12.41 -8.45 -1.81
C TRP A 96 -13.28 -7.20 -1.89
N ALA A 97 -14.46 -7.18 -1.23
CA ALA A 97 -15.36 -6.04 -1.20
C ALA A 97 -14.70 -4.81 -0.55
N LEU A 98 -14.01 -5.01 0.57
CA LEU A 98 -13.24 -3.96 1.25
C LEU A 98 -12.11 -3.42 0.38
N ALA A 99 -11.38 -4.30 -0.32
CA ALA A 99 -10.36 -3.90 -1.28
C ALA A 99 -10.97 -3.06 -2.42
N ARG A 100 -12.13 -3.50 -2.95
CA ARG A 100 -12.80 -2.87 -4.09
C ARG A 100 -13.39 -1.49 -3.77
N ALA A 101 -13.70 -1.25 -2.50
CA ALA A 101 -14.12 0.04 -2.00
C ALA A 101 -12.98 1.07 -1.94
N THR A 102 -11.71 0.63 -1.97
CA THR A 102 -10.56 1.54 -2.13
C THR A 102 -10.35 1.93 -3.59
N ARG A 103 -9.93 3.18 -3.81
CA ARG A 103 -9.70 3.73 -5.15
C ARG A 103 -8.43 4.58 -5.16
N GLN A 104 -7.65 4.46 -6.22
CA GLN A 104 -6.47 5.26 -6.48
C GLN A 104 -6.66 5.95 -7.83
N ASP A 105 -6.87 7.26 -7.81
CA ASP A 105 -7.01 8.08 -9.00
C ASP A 105 -5.67 8.79 -9.28
N VAL A 106 -5.18 8.66 -10.50
CA VAL A 106 -4.00 9.38 -11.00
C VAL A 106 -4.48 10.66 -11.66
N HIS A 107 -4.02 11.80 -11.16
CA HIS A 107 -4.37 13.12 -11.66
C HIS A 107 -3.16 13.80 -12.30
N GLN A 108 -3.39 14.93 -12.96
CA GLN A 108 -2.33 15.69 -13.62
C GLN A 108 -1.20 16.09 -12.66
N HIS A 109 -1.52 16.52 -11.43
CA HIS A 109 -0.55 17.07 -10.47
C HIS A 109 -0.35 16.23 -9.19
N GLY A 110 -0.99 15.06 -9.09
CA GLY A 110 -0.82 14.18 -7.93
C GLY A 110 -1.63 12.88 -7.98
N LEU A 111 -1.55 12.11 -6.90
CA LEU A 111 -2.46 11.01 -6.61
C LEU A 111 -3.61 11.50 -5.75
N VAL A 112 -4.80 10.96 -6.02
CA VAL A 112 -5.93 11.07 -5.09
C VAL A 112 -6.30 9.66 -4.66
N VAL A 113 -6.21 9.42 -3.36
CA VAL A 113 -6.51 8.11 -2.77
C VAL A 113 -7.79 8.18 -1.97
N ARG A 114 -8.68 7.21 -2.18
CA ARG A 114 -9.96 7.09 -1.48
C ARG A 114 -10.01 5.76 -0.74
N ARG A 115 -10.31 5.81 0.56
CA ARG A 115 -10.57 4.62 1.38
C ARG A 115 -12.02 4.19 1.29
N ALA A 116 -12.28 2.94 1.69
CA ALA A 116 -13.62 2.37 1.74
C ALA A 116 -14.61 3.22 2.57
N TRP A 117 -14.13 3.83 3.66
CA TRP A 117 -14.94 4.59 4.62
C TRP A 117 -14.33 5.95 4.97
N GLY A 118 -13.43 6.47 4.13
CA GLY A 118 -12.61 7.63 4.45
C GLY A 118 -12.74 8.78 3.46
N ARG A 119 -12.14 9.91 3.82
CA ARG A 119 -12.00 11.07 2.93
C ARG A 119 -11.08 10.74 1.74
N ARG A 120 -11.16 11.57 0.71
CA ARG A 120 -10.19 11.58 -0.39
C ARG A 120 -8.98 12.36 0.08
N GLU A 121 -7.81 11.76 0.00
CA GLU A 121 -6.54 12.37 0.40
C GLU A 121 -5.72 12.63 -0.88
N ALA A 122 -5.17 13.84 -1.00
CA ALA A 122 -4.35 14.25 -2.14
C ALA A 122 -2.87 14.12 -1.80
N ILE A 123 -2.09 13.55 -2.72
CA ILE A 123 -0.66 13.35 -2.60
C ILE A 123 0.01 14.01 -3.81
N PRO A 124 0.49 15.25 -3.68
CA PRO A 124 1.07 15.98 -4.81
C PRO A 124 2.36 15.34 -5.32
N TRP A 125 2.60 15.39 -6.64
CA TRP A 125 3.79 14.82 -7.26
C TRP A 125 5.11 15.33 -6.68
N ALA A 126 5.16 16.62 -6.31
CA ALA A 126 6.32 17.24 -5.68
C ALA A 126 6.80 16.48 -4.44
N THR A 127 5.90 15.80 -3.75
CA THR A 127 6.17 15.15 -2.47
C THR A 127 6.53 13.68 -2.60
N ILE A 128 6.25 13.06 -3.76
CA ILE A 128 6.51 11.65 -4.03
C ILE A 128 7.89 11.49 -4.63
N ASP A 129 8.81 10.92 -3.87
CA ASP A 129 10.16 10.58 -4.34
C ASP A 129 10.13 9.25 -5.13
N PRO A 130 10.40 9.24 -6.45
CA PRO A 130 10.49 8.02 -7.26
C PRO A 130 11.43 6.97 -6.67
N GLY A 131 12.53 7.44 -6.06
CA GLY A 131 13.54 6.61 -5.42
C GLY A 131 13.07 5.91 -4.16
N ARG A 132 11.85 6.20 -3.68
CA ARG A 132 11.23 5.53 -2.51
C ARG A 132 10.01 4.69 -2.86
N ILE A 133 9.64 4.57 -4.14
CA ILE A 133 8.50 3.75 -4.59
C ILE A 133 8.90 2.28 -4.82
N PHE A 134 8.25 1.33 -4.16
CA PHE A 134 8.54 -0.10 -4.39
C PHE A 134 7.27 -0.95 -4.32
N ILE A 135 7.38 -2.23 -4.67
CA ILE A 135 6.28 -3.18 -4.55
C ILE A 135 6.55 -4.13 -3.39
N ALA A 136 5.67 -4.14 -2.40
CA ALA A 136 5.70 -5.12 -1.30
C ALA A 136 5.16 -6.47 -1.79
N LYS A 137 6.00 -7.52 -1.77
CA LYS A 137 5.64 -8.87 -2.27
C LYS A 137 4.76 -9.68 -1.31
N THR A 138 4.83 -9.40 -0.02
CA THR A 138 4.28 -10.26 1.03
C THR A 138 3.48 -9.46 2.06
N VAL A 139 2.53 -10.12 2.72
CA VAL A 139 1.83 -9.54 3.88
C VAL A 139 2.87 -9.13 4.94
N ARG A 140 3.90 -9.95 5.17
CA ARG A 140 4.96 -9.65 6.13
C ARG A 140 5.80 -8.42 5.76
N SER A 141 6.03 -8.16 4.47
CA SER A 141 6.67 -6.91 4.04
C SER A 141 5.77 -5.72 4.26
N MET A 142 4.45 -5.87 4.05
CA MET A 142 3.49 -4.81 4.34
C MET A 142 3.44 -4.50 5.84
N THR A 143 3.35 -5.52 6.71
CA THR A 143 3.19 -5.32 8.16
C THR A 143 4.47 -4.92 8.90
N ARG A 144 5.66 -5.11 8.31
CA ARG A 144 6.95 -4.75 8.93
C ARG A 144 7.45 -3.36 8.61
N MET A 145 6.71 -2.61 7.82
CA MET A 145 7.00 -1.21 7.59
C MET A 145 6.38 -0.36 8.69
N PRO A 146 6.93 0.83 8.97
CA PRO A 146 6.27 1.80 9.81
C PRO A 146 5.08 2.41 9.04
N LEU A 147 4.05 1.61 8.86
CA LEU A 147 2.79 2.04 8.29
C LEU A 147 1.86 2.38 9.44
N ALA A 148 1.41 3.63 9.49
CA ALA A 148 0.13 3.91 10.11
C ALA A 148 -0.92 3.08 9.34
N LEU A 149 -1.62 2.17 10.04
CA LEU A 149 -2.61 1.21 9.47
C LEU A 149 -3.66 1.88 8.57
N HIS A 150 -3.85 3.18 8.74
CA HIS A 150 -4.70 4.05 7.94
C HIS A 150 -4.24 4.11 6.49
N ARG A 151 -2.94 4.29 6.23
CA ARG A 151 -2.41 4.48 4.88
C ARG A 151 -2.23 3.14 4.13
N GLN A 152 -2.68 2.05 4.74
CA GLN A 152 -2.77 0.73 4.13
C GLN A 152 -4.10 0.54 3.41
N GLN A 153 -4.08 0.58 2.07
CA GLN A 153 -5.22 0.28 1.21
C GLN A 153 -5.12 -1.10 0.55
N ALA A 154 -3.92 -1.69 0.45
CA ALA A 154 -3.80 -3.06 -0.03
C ALA A 154 -4.16 -4.05 1.07
N VAL A 155 -5.19 -4.86 0.81
CA VAL A 155 -5.64 -5.91 1.74
C VAL A 155 -4.79 -7.18 1.57
N LEU A 156 -4.31 -7.46 0.36
CA LEU A 156 -3.37 -8.53 0.06
C LEU A 156 -2.28 -8.06 -0.91
N PRO A 157 -1.08 -8.66 -0.87
CA PRO A 157 0.00 -8.35 -1.82
C PRO A 157 -0.32 -8.85 -3.25
N PRO A 158 0.36 -8.28 -4.27
CA PRO A 158 1.34 -7.19 -4.17
C PRO A 158 0.69 -5.82 -3.91
N GLY A 159 1.39 -4.93 -3.22
CA GLY A 159 0.97 -3.53 -3.02
C GLY A 159 2.06 -2.57 -3.44
N VAL A 160 1.69 -1.51 -4.17
CA VAL A 160 2.62 -0.43 -4.53
C VAL A 160 2.72 0.49 -3.32
N VAL A 161 3.93 0.70 -2.82
CA VAL A 161 4.19 1.55 -1.67
C VAL A 161 4.87 2.82 -2.13
N VAL A 162 4.32 3.97 -1.75
CA VAL A 162 4.88 5.30 -2.05
C VAL A 162 5.09 6.07 -0.75
N ASN A 163 6.16 6.87 -0.69
CA ASN A 163 6.32 7.87 0.36
C ASN A 163 5.94 9.23 -0.22
N GLY A 164 5.04 9.95 0.45
CA GLY A 164 4.54 11.25 -0.02
C GLY A 164 3.83 12.01 1.08
N TRP A 165 3.38 13.23 0.80
CA TRP A 165 2.72 14.09 1.78
C TRP A 165 1.54 13.39 2.49
N THR A 166 1.33 13.75 3.75
CA THR A 166 0.15 13.35 4.51
C THR A 166 -0.33 14.50 5.39
N ASP A 167 -1.64 14.75 5.40
CA ASP A 167 -2.31 15.69 6.29
C ASP A 167 -2.47 15.14 7.73
N ARG A 168 -2.15 13.86 7.93
CA ARG A 168 -2.27 13.15 9.20
C ARG A 168 -1.01 12.34 9.46
N PRO A 169 0.06 12.96 9.98
CA PRO A 169 1.29 12.27 10.34
C PRO A 169 1.04 11.09 11.31
N LEU A 170 0.10 11.26 12.25
CA LEU A 170 -0.39 10.25 13.19
C LEU A 170 -1.53 9.41 12.59
N GLY A 171 -1.58 8.12 12.94
CA GLY A 171 -2.71 7.28 12.61
C GLY A 171 -4.04 7.84 13.17
N SER A 172 -5.16 7.54 12.53
CA SER A 172 -6.49 8.01 12.95
C SER A 172 -7.18 7.12 14.01
N PHE A 173 -6.66 5.92 14.32
CA PHE A 173 -7.19 5.01 15.36
C PHE A 173 -6.13 4.64 16.38
N PRO A 174 -6.13 5.28 17.56
CA PRO A 174 -5.25 4.93 18.66
C PRO A 174 -5.33 3.45 19.08
N GLY A 175 -6.54 2.85 19.02
CA GLY A 175 -6.77 1.46 19.42
C GLY A 175 -6.21 0.40 18.45
N LEU A 176 -6.06 0.73 17.16
CA LEU A 176 -5.40 -0.13 16.18
C LEU A 176 -3.90 0.15 16.10
N GLU A 177 -3.49 1.39 16.39
CA GLU A 177 -2.10 1.80 16.54
C GLU A 177 -1.41 1.01 17.67
N ALA A 178 -2.12 0.65 18.75
CA ALA A 178 -1.59 -0.24 19.79
C ALA A 178 -1.14 -1.62 19.27
N PHE A 179 -1.76 -2.15 18.21
CA PHE A 179 -1.33 -3.40 17.56
C PHE A 179 -0.12 -3.21 16.62
N SER A 180 0.19 -1.97 16.23
CA SER A 180 1.35 -1.63 15.40
C SER A 180 2.52 -1.04 16.20
N GLN A 181 2.29 -0.51 17.40
CA GLN A 181 3.30 0.00 18.35
C GLN A 181 4.33 -1.06 18.78
N GLY A 182 4.06 -2.36 18.59
CA GLY A 182 5.03 -3.43 18.80
C GLY A 182 6.19 -3.48 17.79
N TYR A 183 6.14 -2.68 16.72
CA TYR A 183 7.22 -2.62 15.73
C TYR A 183 8.28 -1.59 16.12
N ARG A 184 9.41 -2.10 16.62
CA ARG A 184 10.63 -1.38 17.08
C ARG A 184 11.22 -0.32 16.13
N TYR A 185 10.67 -0.16 14.93
CA TYR A 185 11.16 0.71 13.85
C TYR A 185 10.14 1.76 13.40
N GLN A 186 8.99 1.91 14.09
CA GLN A 186 8.09 3.03 13.84
C GLN A 186 8.73 4.33 14.35
N PRO A 187 8.99 5.32 13.48
CA PRO A 187 9.29 6.67 13.93
C PRO A 187 8.09 7.19 14.73
N ALA A 188 8.34 8.03 15.73
CA ALA A 188 7.25 8.81 16.32
C ALA A 188 6.65 9.66 15.19
N ALA A 189 5.34 9.51 14.99
CA ALA A 189 4.62 10.13 13.88
C ALA A 189 4.77 11.68 13.81
N SER A 190 5.27 12.33 14.86
CA SER A 190 5.45 13.79 14.91
C SER A 190 6.66 14.34 14.14
N GLU A 191 7.57 13.51 13.61
CA GLU A 191 8.86 14.01 13.11
C GLU A 191 8.89 14.35 11.61
N THR A 192 7.87 13.94 10.83
CA THR A 192 7.86 14.18 9.39
C THR A 192 6.46 14.40 8.81
N PRO A 193 6.32 15.30 7.81
CA PRO A 193 5.07 15.47 7.08
C PRO A 193 4.90 14.48 5.91
N PHE A 194 5.80 13.51 5.76
CA PHE A 194 5.70 12.47 4.73
C PHE A 194 5.28 11.13 5.33
N GLY A 195 4.26 10.52 4.75
CA GLY A 195 3.74 9.22 5.15
C GLY A 195 4.00 8.14 4.11
N TRP A 196 4.11 6.90 4.58
CA TRP A 196 4.05 5.73 3.70
C TRP A 196 2.61 5.36 3.34
N TRP A 197 2.33 5.24 2.05
CA TRP A 197 1.04 4.84 1.50
C TRP A 197 1.17 3.51 0.79
N GLN A 198 0.39 2.51 1.19
CA GLN A 198 0.34 1.22 0.54
C GLN A 198 -0.93 1.11 -0.30
N LEU A 199 -0.74 1.19 -1.61
CA LEU A 199 -1.77 1.23 -2.64
C LEU A 199 -2.05 -0.19 -3.16
N GLY A 200 -3.31 -0.62 -3.04
CA GLY A 200 -3.76 -1.97 -3.35
C GLY A 200 -4.20 -2.21 -4.79
N THR A 201 -3.65 -1.46 -5.75
CA THR A 201 -4.05 -1.58 -7.17
C THR A 201 -4.02 -3.04 -7.64
N THR A 202 -5.07 -3.46 -8.33
CA THR A 202 -5.20 -4.82 -8.87
C THR A 202 -4.14 -5.09 -9.94
N ASP A 203 -3.69 -4.04 -10.65
CA ASP A 203 -2.63 -4.09 -11.65
C ASP A 203 -1.57 -3.02 -11.32
N PRO A 204 -0.50 -3.40 -10.59
CA PRO A 204 0.61 -2.51 -10.28
C PRO A 204 1.32 -1.95 -11.51
N GLU A 205 1.42 -2.72 -12.60
CA GLU A 205 2.16 -2.29 -13.77
C GLU A 205 1.42 -1.20 -14.53
N THR A 206 0.14 -1.41 -14.84
CA THR A 206 -0.68 -0.39 -15.51
C THR A 206 -0.83 0.86 -14.64
N PHE A 207 -0.94 0.70 -13.32
CA PHE A 207 -0.93 1.82 -12.38
C PHE A 207 0.38 2.62 -12.46
N LEU A 208 1.53 1.96 -12.38
CA LEU A 208 2.84 2.63 -12.41
C LEU A 208 3.09 3.32 -13.74
N ARG A 209 2.67 2.73 -14.87
CA ARG A 209 2.74 3.39 -16.19
C ARG A 209 1.93 4.69 -16.23
N ALA A 210 0.73 4.70 -15.63
CA ALA A 210 -0.09 5.89 -15.55
C ALA A 210 0.53 6.96 -14.65
N VAL A 211 1.11 6.56 -13.51
CA VAL A 211 1.83 7.47 -12.61
C VAL A 211 3.04 8.08 -13.31
N GLU A 212 3.87 7.26 -13.95
CA GLU A 212 5.03 7.72 -14.72
C GLU A 212 4.62 8.72 -15.81
N ALA A 213 3.63 8.37 -16.62
CA ALA A 213 3.15 9.24 -17.69
C ALA A 213 2.62 10.58 -17.16
N ALA A 214 1.86 10.57 -16.05
CA ALA A 214 1.35 11.77 -15.43
C ALA A 214 2.47 12.64 -14.84
N MET A 215 3.43 12.05 -14.11
CA MET A 215 4.55 12.78 -13.54
C MET A 215 5.44 13.40 -14.63
N VAL A 216 5.73 12.66 -15.70
CA VAL A 216 6.53 13.16 -16.84
C VAL A 216 5.78 14.27 -17.57
N ALA A 217 4.48 14.10 -17.83
CA ALA A 217 3.65 15.14 -18.45
C ALA A 217 3.56 16.42 -17.59
N ASP A 218 3.58 16.27 -16.26
CA ASP A 218 3.63 17.40 -15.32
C ASP A 218 5.04 18.00 -15.16
N GLY A 219 6.04 17.45 -15.86
CA GLY A 219 7.40 17.98 -15.95
C GLY A 219 8.39 17.44 -14.92
N TYR A 220 8.04 16.39 -14.16
CA TYR A 220 8.98 15.76 -13.22
C TYR A 220 9.91 14.76 -13.92
N PRO A 221 11.14 14.57 -13.40
CA PRO A 221 12.10 13.59 -13.93
C PRO A 221 11.74 12.17 -13.45
N ALA A 222 10.62 11.63 -13.95
CA ALA A 222 10.08 10.33 -13.57
C ALA A 222 10.14 9.28 -14.70
N ALA A 223 10.73 9.60 -15.85
CA ALA A 223 10.90 8.65 -16.95
C ALA A 223 11.79 7.47 -16.51
N GLY A 224 11.33 6.24 -16.75
CA GLY A 224 11.93 5.01 -16.25
C GLY A 224 11.38 4.54 -14.90
N LEU A 225 10.39 5.23 -14.32
CA LEU A 225 9.81 4.85 -13.02
C LEU A 225 9.21 3.44 -13.04
N THR A 226 8.39 3.11 -14.04
CA THR A 226 7.72 1.81 -14.10
C THR A 226 8.71 0.63 -14.10
N PRO A 227 9.67 0.54 -15.04
CA PRO A 227 10.62 -0.57 -15.05
C PRO A 227 11.47 -0.62 -13.78
N PHE A 228 11.86 0.53 -13.23
CA PHE A 228 12.61 0.60 -11.98
C PHE A 228 11.82 0.01 -10.79
N VAL A 229 10.55 0.40 -10.62
CA VAL A 229 9.71 -0.09 -9.52
C VAL A 229 9.34 -1.57 -9.71
N LEU A 230 9.10 -2.01 -10.96
CA LEU A 230 8.81 -3.41 -11.25
C LEU A 230 10.01 -4.32 -10.95
N ALA A 231 11.25 -3.84 -11.16
CA ALA A 231 12.45 -4.52 -10.71
C ALA A 231 12.60 -4.49 -9.18
N ARG A 232 12.14 -3.40 -8.54
CA ARG A 232 12.19 -3.21 -7.08
C ARG A 232 10.98 -3.77 -6.35
N ARG A 233 10.85 -5.10 -6.39
CA ARG A 233 9.87 -5.85 -5.60
C ARG A 233 10.52 -6.40 -4.32
N VAL A 234 10.15 -5.86 -3.16
CA VAL A 234 10.83 -6.13 -1.89
C VAL A 234 10.05 -7.11 -1.01
N THR A 235 10.80 -7.92 -0.27
CA THR A 235 10.33 -8.72 0.86
C THR A 235 10.67 -8.03 2.18
N ALA A 236 10.19 -8.59 3.31
CA ALA A 236 10.56 -8.08 4.63
C ALA A 236 12.07 -8.17 4.92
N THR A 237 12.78 -9.13 4.31
CA THR A 237 14.23 -9.27 4.47
C THR A 237 14.97 -8.22 3.67
N ASP A 238 14.49 -7.91 2.46
CA ASP A 238 15.09 -6.87 1.61
C ASP A 238 14.93 -5.49 2.27
N LEU A 239 13.75 -5.21 2.83
CA LEU A 239 13.51 -3.98 3.59
C LEU A 239 14.54 -3.82 4.71
N ARG A 240 14.83 -4.87 5.49
CA ARG A 240 15.86 -4.83 6.55
C ARG A 240 17.25 -4.39 6.07
N ARG A 241 17.57 -4.63 4.79
CA ARG A 241 18.85 -4.27 4.17
C ARG A 241 18.84 -2.90 3.49
N ALA A 242 17.67 -2.25 3.42
CA ALA A 242 17.45 -0.95 2.78
C ALA A 242 16.83 0.05 3.80
N PRO A 243 17.62 0.59 4.74
CA PRO A 243 17.12 1.45 5.82
C PRO A 243 16.39 2.71 5.32
N GLU A 244 16.76 3.23 4.15
CA GLU A 244 16.11 4.36 3.48
C GLU A 244 14.66 4.06 3.03
N LEU A 245 14.31 2.79 2.86
CA LEU A 245 12.94 2.33 2.60
C LEU A 245 12.21 1.92 3.88
N GLN A 246 12.91 1.79 5.01
CA GLN A 246 12.30 1.40 6.28
C GLN A 246 11.78 2.56 7.09
N ARG A 247 12.27 3.78 6.90
CA ARG A 247 11.78 4.96 7.63
C ARG A 247 11.00 5.89 6.71
N GLU A 248 10.05 6.61 7.28
CA GLU A 248 9.42 7.72 6.57
C GLU A 248 10.50 8.73 6.15
N ARG A 249 10.34 9.31 4.96
CA ARG A 249 11.23 10.37 4.49
C ARG A 249 11.19 11.52 5.49
N MET A 250 12.34 12.01 5.93
CA MET A 250 12.40 13.24 6.74
C MET A 250 12.41 14.48 5.84
N LEU A 251 12.05 15.66 6.36
CA LEU A 251 12.15 16.92 5.62
C LEU A 251 13.56 17.15 5.05
N THR A 252 14.57 16.87 5.87
CA THR A 252 15.98 17.03 5.54
C THR A 252 16.56 15.86 4.72
N ASP A 253 15.81 14.78 4.51
CA ASP A 253 16.29 13.69 3.66
C ASP A 253 16.39 14.17 2.20
N PRO A 254 17.48 13.82 1.48
CA PRO A 254 17.59 14.11 0.07
C PRO A 254 16.51 13.35 -0.73
N VAL A 255 16.15 13.92 -1.87
CA VAL A 255 15.37 13.22 -2.90
C VAL A 255 16.29 12.18 -3.54
N LEU A 256 15.92 10.91 -3.46
CA LEU A 256 16.70 9.82 -4.05
C LEU A 256 16.56 9.80 -5.57
N GLY A 257 15.36 10.06 -6.08
CA GLY A 257 15.06 10.06 -7.51
C GLY A 257 15.23 8.69 -8.16
N LEU A 258 15.21 8.65 -9.49
CA LEU A 258 15.52 7.44 -10.24
C LEU A 258 17.04 7.28 -10.39
N PRO A 259 17.56 6.04 -10.45
CA PRO A 259 18.97 5.81 -10.78
C PRO A 259 19.30 6.50 -12.11
N ARG A 260 20.41 7.24 -12.16
CA ARG A 260 20.94 7.74 -13.43
C ARG A 260 21.55 6.54 -14.15
N GLY A 261 20.94 6.18 -15.29
CA GLY A 261 21.52 5.20 -16.23
C GLY A 261 22.76 5.74 -16.91
#